data_AF-A0A7X7J067-F1
#
_entry.id   AF-A0A7X7J067-F1
#
_cell.length_a   1.000
_cell.length_b   1.000
_cell.length_c   1.000
_cell.angle_alpha   90.00
_cell.angle_beta   90.00
_cell.angle_gamma   90.00
#
_symmetry.space_group_name_H-M   'P 1'
#
loop_
_entity.id
_entity.type
_entity.pdbx_description
1 polymer ?
#
loop_
_entity_poly.entity_id
_entity_poly.type
_entity_poly.pdbx_seq_one_letter_code
_entity_poly.pdbx_strand_id
1 'polypeptide(L)'
;MPQVIPEQRRTAVAELIARINYGLVIGGFALSLSDGSLHFRVTLPLADAELTQEQFDRLIGASLWTVQRYHKAVCRLLYGDDLSPAEAVAEVEMAG
;
A
#
# COMPACT_ATOMS: atom_id res chain seq x y z
N MET A 1 7.60 4.48 10.76
CA MET A 1 6.63 5.48 11.25
C MET A 1 5.46 5.53 10.28
N PRO A 2 4.23 5.82 10.73
CA PRO A 2 3.12 6.05 9.79
C PRO A 2 3.52 7.18 8.83
N GLN A 3 3.37 6.92 7.52
CA GLN A 3 3.75 7.89 6.51
C GLN A 3 2.64 8.91 6.36
N VAL A 4 2.96 10.18 6.61
CA VAL A 4 2.02 11.29 6.45
C VAL A 4 2.30 11.96 5.11
N ILE A 5 1.33 11.91 4.21
CA ILE A 5 1.43 12.46 2.86
C ILE A 5 1.16 13.97 2.87
N PRO A 6 2.10 14.79 2.37
CA PRO A 6 1.90 16.24 2.23
C PRO A 6 0.68 16.55 1.39
N GLU A 7 -0.08 17.59 1.76
CA GLU A 7 -1.35 17.95 1.13
C GLU A 7 -1.27 18.04 -0.40
N GLN A 8 -0.23 18.69 -0.93
CA GLN A 8 -0.02 18.90 -2.36
C GLN A 8 0.23 17.58 -3.12
N ARG A 9 0.63 16.51 -2.43
CA ARG A 9 0.91 15.20 -3.00
C ARG A 9 -0.24 14.20 -2.81
N ARG A 10 -1.24 14.51 -1.98
CA ARG A 10 -2.31 13.55 -1.61
C ARG A 10 -3.10 13.03 -2.83
N THR A 11 -3.43 13.89 -3.78
CA THR A 11 -4.16 13.48 -4.99
C THR A 11 -3.34 12.49 -5.85
N ALA A 12 -2.06 12.79 -6.07
CA ALA A 12 -1.17 11.90 -6.82
C ALA A 12 -0.99 10.54 -6.11
N VAL A 13 -0.82 10.56 -4.78
CA VAL A 13 -0.70 9.33 -3.98
C VAL A 13 -2.02 8.55 -3.93
N ALA A 14 -3.17 9.22 -3.92
CA ALA A 14 -4.47 8.56 -4.01
C ALA A 14 -4.64 7.79 -5.32
N GLU A 15 -4.23 8.38 -6.45
CA GLU A 15 -4.23 7.71 -7.74
C GLU A 15 -3.28 6.50 -7.74
N LEU A 16 -2.06 6.67 -7.22
CA LEU A 16 -1.08 5.59 -7.08
C LEU A 16 -1.68 4.42 -6.27
N ILE A 17 -2.29 4.72 -5.13
CA ILE A 17 -2.93 3.74 -4.26
C ILE A 17 -4.07 3.02 -4.99
N ALA A 18 -4.89 3.73 -5.75
CA ALA A 18 -5.97 3.11 -6.53
C ALA A 18 -5.42 2.12 -7.56
N ARG A 19 -4.33 2.47 -8.24
CA ARG A 19 -3.63 1.59 -9.20
C ARG A 19 -3.05 0.35 -8.51
N ILE A 20 -2.35 0.54 -7.40
CA ILE A 20 -1.78 -0.56 -6.61
C ILE A 20 -2.91 -1.50 -6.15
N ASN A 21 -3.95 -0.96 -5.52
CA ASN A 21 -5.05 -1.74 -4.95
C ASN A 21 -5.78 -2.57 -6.02
N TYR A 22 -5.84 -2.12 -7.28
CA TYR A 22 -6.42 -2.90 -8.36
C TYR A 22 -5.69 -4.23 -8.61
N GLY A 23 -4.37 -4.26 -8.42
CA GLY A 23 -3.54 -5.45 -8.58
C GLY A 23 -3.36 -6.30 -7.31
N LEU A 24 -3.83 -5.84 -6.14
CA LEU A 24 -3.65 -6.55 -4.89
C LEU A 24 -4.66 -7.69 -4.72
N VAL A 25 -4.17 -8.85 -4.31
CA VAL A 25 -5.01 -10.00 -3.91
C VAL A 25 -5.37 -9.96 -2.43
N ILE A 26 -4.46 -9.46 -1.59
CA ILE A 26 -4.62 -9.42 -0.12
C ILE A 26 -4.43 -7.99 0.36
N GLY A 27 -5.40 -7.51 1.14
CA GLY A 27 -5.36 -6.20 1.79
C GLY A 27 -5.54 -5.03 0.84
N GLY A 28 -5.21 -3.84 1.32
CA GLY A 28 -5.28 -2.61 0.54
C GLY A 28 -4.80 -1.39 1.30
N PHE A 29 -4.29 -0.41 0.57
CA PHE A 29 -3.90 0.87 1.13
C PHE A 29 -5.10 1.79 1.30
N ALA A 30 -5.11 2.55 2.39
CA ALA A 30 -6.08 3.58 2.70
C ALA A 30 -5.33 4.89 2.98
N LEU A 31 -5.65 5.93 2.21
CA LEU A 31 -5.16 7.29 2.41
C LEU A 31 -6.30 8.15 2.93
N SER A 32 -6.06 8.84 4.04
CA SER A 32 -6.89 9.95 4.47
C SER A 32 -6.50 11.21 3.70
N LEU A 33 -7.45 11.80 2.96
CA LEU A 33 -7.22 13.06 2.27
C LEU A 33 -7.23 14.27 3.21
N SER A 34 -7.77 14.12 4.42
CA SER A 34 -7.86 15.20 5.42
C SER A 34 -6.52 15.45 6.10
N ASP A 35 -5.86 14.40 6.58
CA ASP A 35 -4.60 14.50 7.35
C ASP A 35 -3.39 13.87 6.65
N GLY A 36 -3.60 13.14 5.56
CA GLY A 36 -2.52 12.48 4.80
C GLY A 36 -2.06 11.16 5.41
N SER A 37 -2.74 10.61 6.43
CA SER A 37 -2.37 9.32 7.01
C SER A 37 -2.53 8.19 5.99
N LEU A 38 -1.46 7.41 5.79
CA LEU A 38 -1.44 6.23 4.93
C LEU A 38 -1.35 4.95 5.75
N HIS A 39 -2.33 4.07 5.58
CA HIS A 39 -2.41 2.78 6.26
C HIS A 39 -2.53 1.63 5.27
N PHE A 40 -1.95 0.47 5.61
CA PHE A 40 -2.26 -0.79 4.94
C PHE A 40 -3.24 -1.57 5.82
N ARG A 41 -4.35 -2.00 5.24
CA ARG A 41 -5.39 -2.74 5.95
C ARG A 41 -5.48 -4.15 5.38
N VAL A 42 -5.62 -5.11 6.26
CA VAL A 42 -5.92 -6.49 5.92
C VAL A 42 -7.06 -6.97 6.82
N THR A 43 -7.92 -7.83 6.30
CA THR A 43 -9.06 -8.38 7.03
C THR A 43 -9.13 -9.86 6.75
N LEU A 44 -9.27 -10.66 7.80
CA LEU A 44 -9.42 -12.11 7.72
C LEU A 44 -10.72 -12.48 8.47
N PRO A 45 -11.82 -12.74 7.75
CA PRO A 45 -13.04 -13.22 8.39
C PRO A 45 -12.82 -14.66 8.86
N LEU A 46 -13.09 -14.92 10.14
CA LEU A 46 -12.91 -16.25 10.74
C LEU A 46 -14.23 -16.99 10.98
N ALA A 47 -15.38 -16.31 10.89
CA ALA A 47 -16.67 -16.85 11.29
C ALA A 47 -16.60 -17.46 12.70
N ASP A 48 -16.81 -18.77 12.83
CA ASP A 48 -16.73 -19.56 14.05
C ASP A 48 -15.39 -20.31 14.22
N ALA A 49 -14.46 -20.16 13.27
CA ALA A 49 -13.14 -20.78 13.34
C ALA A 49 -12.17 -19.97 14.22
N GLU A 50 -11.19 -20.67 14.78
CA GLU A 50 -10.05 -20.03 15.45
C GLU A 50 -8.97 -19.65 14.43
N LEU A 51 -8.32 -18.51 14.67
CA LEU A 51 -7.15 -18.10 13.90
C LEU A 51 -5.98 -19.05 14.19
N THR A 52 -5.56 -19.79 13.19
CA THR A 52 -4.33 -20.60 13.31
C THR A 52 -3.09 -19.71 13.21
N GLN A 53 -2.00 -20.12 13.86
CA GLN A 53 -0.71 -19.43 13.75
C GLN A 53 -0.23 -19.35 12.29
N GLU A 54 -0.44 -20.41 11.49
CA GLU A 54 -0.05 -20.44 10.09
C GLU A 54 -0.81 -19.41 9.23
N GLN A 55 -2.12 -19.25 9.47
CA GLN A 55 -2.91 -18.20 8.81
C GLN A 55 -2.43 -16.81 9.19
N PHE A 56 -2.15 -16.58 10.48
CA PHE A 56 -1.62 -15.31 10.97
C PHE A 56 -0.28 -14.99 10.32
N ASP A 57 0.67 -15.93 10.33
CA ASP A 57 2.01 -15.74 9.78
C ASP A 57 1.97 -15.46 8.27
N ARG A 58 1.13 -16.19 7.53
CA ARG A 58 0.93 -15.93 6.09
C ARG A 58 0.32 -14.56 5.82
N LEU A 59 -0.71 -14.19 6.58
CA LEU A 59 -1.40 -12.91 6.39
C LEU A 59 -0.47 -11.73 6.69
N ILE A 60 0.22 -11.78 7.82
CA ILE A 60 1.17 -10.74 8.24
C ILE A 60 2.39 -10.71 7.32
N GLY A 61 2.94 -11.88 6.96
CA GLY A 61 4.06 -11.98 6.03
C GLY A 61 3.74 -11.36 4.66
N ALA A 62 2.61 -11.72 4.06
CA ALA A 62 2.15 -11.14 2.81
C ALA A 62 1.88 -9.63 2.92
N SER A 63 1.29 -9.19 4.04
CA SER A 63 1.01 -7.77 4.29
C SER A 63 2.30 -6.95 4.41
N LEU A 64 3.27 -7.43 5.19
CA LEU A 64 4.56 -6.75 5.37
C LEU A 64 5.39 -6.73 4.08
N TRP A 65 5.37 -7.80 3.30
CA TRP A 65 6.01 -7.83 1.99
C TRP A 65 5.38 -6.79 1.05
N THR A 66 4.05 -6.74 1.00
CA THR A 66 3.30 -5.78 0.17
C THR A 66 3.61 -4.33 0.57
N VAL A 67 3.59 -4.03 1.86
CA VAL A 67 3.93 -2.70 2.39
C VAL A 67 5.36 -2.31 2.01
N GLN A 68 6.33 -3.20 2.22
CA GLN A 68 7.73 -2.91 1.87
C GLN A 68 7.93 -2.70 0.37
N ARG A 69 7.25 -3.48 -0.47
CA ARG A 69 7.30 -3.35 -1.93
C ARG A 69 6.78 -1.99 -2.38
N TYR A 70 5.56 -1.64 -1.98
CA TYR A 70 4.89 -0.42 -2.48
C TYR A 70 5.28 0.86 -1.74
N HIS A 71 5.88 0.77 -0.55
CA HIS A 71 6.53 1.93 0.08
C HIS A 71 7.57 2.56 -0.84
N LYS A 72 8.28 1.77 -1.65
CA LYS A 72 9.22 2.29 -2.66
C LYS A 72 8.52 3.16 -3.71
N ALA A 73 7.36 2.74 -4.22
CA ALA A 73 6.57 3.52 -5.19
C ALA A 73 6.11 4.85 -4.58
N VAL A 74 5.62 4.82 -3.33
CA VAL A 74 5.20 6.03 -2.62
C VAL A 74 6.38 6.99 -2.43
N CYS A 75 7.54 6.51 -1.98
CA CYS A 75 8.73 7.34 -1.84
C CYS A 75 9.21 7.91 -3.19
N ARG A 76 9.19 7.12 -4.27
CA ARG A 76 9.54 7.59 -5.61
C ARG A 76 8.61 8.71 -6.07
N LEU A 77 7.31 8.59 -5.85
CA LEU A 77 6.34 9.62 -6.22
C LEU A 77 6.44 10.88 -5.35
N LEU A 78 6.82 10.75 -4.08
CA LEU A 78 6.95 11.89 -3.16
C LEU A 78 8.25 12.68 -3.35
N TYR A 79 9.36 11.98 -3.57
CA TYR A 79 10.71 12.55 -3.51
C TYR A 79 11.47 12.49 -4.83
N GLY A 80 10.97 11.76 -5.83
CA GLY A 80 11.53 11.74 -7.17
C GLY A 80 11.04 12.92 -8.02
N ASP A 81 11.80 13.21 -9.07
CA ASP A 81 11.46 14.25 -10.04
C ASP A 81 10.44 13.71 -11.05
N ASP A 82 9.32 14.44 -11.22
CA ASP A 82 8.32 14.32 -12.29
C ASP A 82 7.74 12.92 -12.60
N LEU A 83 7.80 11.97 -11.66
CA LEU A 83 7.18 10.66 -11.84
C LEU A 83 5.64 10.76 -11.77
N SER A 84 4.95 10.20 -12.76
CA SER A 84 3.51 9.99 -12.67
C SER A 84 3.16 8.81 -11.74
N PRO A 85 1.94 8.78 -11.17
CA PRO A 85 1.46 7.63 -10.40
C PRO A 85 1.51 6.30 -11.18
N ALA A 86 1.33 6.33 -12.49
CA ALA A 86 1.40 5.16 -13.36
C ALA A 86 2.83 4.62 -13.50
N GLU A 87 3.81 5.50 -13.69
CA GLU A 87 5.23 5.13 -13.76
C GLU A 87 5.72 4.59 -12.42
N ALA A 88 5.34 5.23 -11.31
CA ALA A 88 5.73 4.82 -9.97
C ALA A 88 5.31 3.38 -9.62
N VAL A 89 4.10 2.96 -10.00
CA VAL A 89 3.66 1.57 -9.78
C VAL A 89 4.36 0.60 -10.75
N ALA A 90 4.50 0.98 -12.02
CA ALA A 90 5.13 0.14 -13.03
C ALA A 90 6.60 -0.18 -12.70
N GLU A 91 7.37 0.79 -12.21
CA GLU A 91 8.76 0.58 -11.78
C GLU A 91 8.89 -0.50 -10.71
N VAL A 92 7.98 -0.49 -9.72
CA VAL A 92 7.99 -1.48 -8.64
C VAL A 92 7.53 -2.83 -9.14
N GLU A 93 6.52 -2.86 -10.02
CA GLU A 93 5.99 -4.10 -10.60
C GLU A 93 7.00 -4.82 -11.50
N MET A 94 7.74 -4.08 -12.34
CA MET A 94 8.79 -4.62 -13.22
C MET A 94 10.06 -5.07 -12.49
N ALA A 95 10.30 -4.57 -11.27
CA ALA A 95 11.45 -4.94 -10.45
C ALA A 95 11.23 -6.23 -9.62
N GLY A 96 10.15 -6.99 -9.89
CA GLY A 96 9.77 -8.22 -9.20
C GLY A 96 10.06 -9.47 -10.01
#